data_AF-A0A388QNN0-F1
#
_entry.id   AF-A0A388QNN0-F1
#
_cell.length_a   1.000
_cell.length_b   1.000
_cell.length_c   1.000
_cell.angle_alpha   90.00
_cell.angle_beta   90.00
_cell.angle_gamma   90.00
#
_symmetry.space_group_name_H-M   'P 1'
#
loop_
_entity.id
_entity.type
_entity.pdbx_description
1 polymer ?
#
loop_
_entity_poly.entity_id
_entity_poly.type
_entity_poly.pdbx_seq_one_letter_code
_entity_poly.pdbx_strand_id
1 'polypeptide(L)'
;MRTSLLVCLGWCALVAQGFAQAPPPGASVSGGGGGDYKSSTAEGGADRLFDVNSDSVDMENGSMQWKGKTFNLGNSRAMRMRFERYLSAPAAGGDMLKYQDLLRRIERLLAPNSINASNYLANQQEAFNLLFQAAEYEVDGNNCLTIATQVQKVWNMRAEFRQLEVTKNQLEAIRKAQEGVVVNRADKIEGRQ
;
A
#
# COMPACT_ATOMS: atom_id res chain seq x y z
N MET A 1 20.84 51.72 -38.94
CA MET A 1 21.04 53.11 -38.46
C MET A 1 19.98 53.41 -37.40
N ARG A 2 20.42 53.78 -36.18
CA ARG A 2 19.79 54.72 -35.20
C ARG A 2 18.43 54.28 -34.58
N THR A 3 18.39 53.82 -33.31
CA THR A 3 18.17 54.61 -32.05
C THR A 3 16.83 55.39 -32.06
N SER A 4 15.97 55.51 -31.05
CA SER A 4 15.94 55.16 -29.61
C SER A 4 14.60 55.67 -29.04
N LEU A 5 14.02 54.93 -28.07
CA LEU A 5 13.40 55.38 -26.79
C LEU A 5 12.16 56.31 -26.67
N LEU A 6 11.51 56.10 -25.50
CA LEU A 6 10.52 56.90 -24.70
C LEU A 6 9.05 56.45 -24.88
N VAL A 7 8.38 55.77 -23.93
CA VAL A 7 8.11 56.02 -22.49
C VAL A 7 7.36 57.33 -22.26
N CYS A 8 6.07 57.27 -21.89
CA CYS A 8 5.52 57.63 -20.56
C CYS A 8 4.00 57.90 -20.55
N LEU A 9 3.35 57.54 -19.43
CA LEU A 9 2.07 58.04 -18.89
C LEU A 9 0.80 57.58 -19.64
N GLY A 10 -0.24 57.02 -19.02
CA GLY A 10 -0.67 56.94 -17.63
C GLY A 10 -2.18 56.67 -17.64
N TRP A 11 -2.71 56.39 -16.45
CA TRP A 11 -4.13 56.33 -16.09
C TRP A 11 -4.88 54.99 -16.23
N CYS A 12 -5.23 54.48 -15.06
CA CYS A 12 -6.18 53.40 -14.80
C CYS A 12 -7.60 53.78 -15.23
N ALA A 13 -8.27 52.95 -16.01
CA ALA A 13 -9.72 52.86 -15.98
C ALA A 13 -10.12 51.38 -15.88
N LEU A 14 -10.63 51.07 -14.71
CA LEU A 14 -11.30 49.83 -14.31
C LEU A 14 -12.38 49.46 -15.33
N VAL A 15 -12.25 48.31 -15.99
CA VAL A 15 -13.38 47.59 -16.58
C VAL A 15 -13.32 46.16 -16.08
N ALA A 16 -14.21 45.87 -15.14
CA ALA A 16 -14.49 44.55 -14.64
C ALA A 16 -15.18 43.72 -15.73
N GLN A 17 -14.49 42.73 -16.30
CA GLN A 17 -15.13 41.56 -16.92
C GLN A 17 -14.24 40.33 -16.70
N GLY A 18 -14.86 39.27 -16.16
CA GLY A 18 -14.19 38.09 -15.64
C GLY A 18 -13.45 37.28 -16.69
N PHE A 19 -12.15 37.09 -16.44
CA PHE A 19 -11.40 35.94 -16.91
C PHE A 19 -11.04 35.11 -15.69
N ALA A 20 -11.44 33.84 -15.72
CA ALA A 20 -11.11 32.86 -14.71
C ALA A 20 -9.58 32.76 -14.58
N GLN A 21 -9.04 33.17 -13.44
CA GLN A 21 -7.66 32.86 -13.08
C GLN A 21 -7.53 31.34 -12.95
N ALA A 22 -6.70 30.74 -13.79
CA ALA A 22 -6.19 29.40 -13.54
C ALA A 22 -5.43 29.42 -12.20
N PRO A 23 -5.72 28.51 -11.26
CA PRO A 23 -5.00 28.47 -9.99
C PRO A 23 -3.53 28.09 -10.22
N PRO A 24 -2.59 28.61 -9.40
CA PRO A 24 -1.16 28.37 -9.55
C PRO A 24 -0.80 26.88 -9.44
N PRO A 25 0.26 26.40 -10.14
CA PRO A 25 0.73 25.04 -10.04
C PRO A 25 1.42 24.86 -8.70
N GLY A 26 0.75 24.23 -7.75
CA GLY A 26 1.30 24.04 -6.42
C GLY A 26 0.25 23.94 -5.33
N ALA A 27 -0.66 22.99 -5.47
CA ALA A 27 -1.28 22.38 -4.30
C ALA A 27 -1.06 20.88 -4.46
N SER A 28 0.03 20.40 -3.87
CA SER A 28 0.13 19.00 -3.51
C SER A 28 -1.16 18.65 -2.78
N VAL A 29 -1.99 17.82 -3.40
CA VAL A 29 -2.87 16.95 -2.63
C VAL A 29 -1.91 16.12 -1.80
N SER A 30 -1.71 16.56 -0.55
CA SER A 30 -1.30 15.68 0.53
C SER A 30 -2.50 14.74 0.70
N GLY A 31 -2.61 13.78 -0.22
CA GLY A 31 -3.37 12.57 0.04
C GLY A 31 -2.75 12.02 1.30
N GLY A 32 -3.56 11.90 2.36
CA GLY A 32 -3.12 11.48 3.68
C GLY A 32 -2.23 10.25 3.59
N GLY A 33 -0.93 10.51 3.49
CA GLY A 33 0.14 9.55 3.52
C GLY A 33 0.76 9.68 4.90
N GLY A 34 0.82 8.57 5.61
CA GLY A 34 1.36 8.51 6.96
C GLY A 34 0.33 8.20 8.04
N GLY A 35 -0.56 7.23 7.79
CA GLY A 35 -1.15 6.47 8.89
C GLY A 35 -0.21 5.30 9.18
N ASP A 36 0.47 5.33 10.33
CA ASP A 36 1.29 4.22 10.81
C ASP A 36 0.41 2.96 10.95
N TYR A 37 0.45 2.06 9.97
CA TYR A 37 -0.14 0.72 10.09
C TYR A 37 0.77 -0.16 10.97
N LYS A 38 0.98 0.24 12.21
CA LYS A 38 1.56 -0.66 13.21
C LYS A 38 0.46 -1.60 13.67
N SER A 39 0.66 -2.88 13.41
CA SER A 39 -0.15 -3.96 13.97
C SER A 39 -0.10 -3.87 15.50
N SER A 40 -1.22 -3.55 16.12
CA SER A 40 -1.41 -3.77 17.55
C SER A 40 -2.69 -4.58 17.77
N THR A 41 -2.46 -5.66 18.51
CA THR A 41 -3.33 -6.66 19.16
C THR A 41 -4.85 -6.48 19.04
N ALA A 42 -5.53 -7.61 18.86
CA ALA A 42 -6.97 -7.77 18.63
C ALA A 42 -7.92 -7.07 19.63
N GLU A 43 -7.44 -6.58 20.77
CA GLU A 43 -8.26 -5.91 21.78
C GLU A 43 -8.46 -4.40 21.53
N GLY A 44 -7.70 -3.79 20.62
CA GLY A 44 -7.84 -2.37 20.23
C GLY A 44 -8.56 -2.12 18.91
N GLY A 45 -9.18 -3.15 18.31
CA GLY A 45 -9.75 -3.10 16.96
C GLY A 45 -11.17 -2.55 16.87
N ALA A 46 -11.98 -2.71 17.92
CA ALA A 46 -13.38 -2.26 17.92
C ALA A 46 -13.49 -0.73 17.90
N ASP A 47 -12.60 -0.05 18.63
CA ASP A 47 -12.58 1.41 18.75
C ASP A 47 -12.03 2.12 17.48
N ARG A 48 -11.62 1.35 16.45
CA ARG A 48 -11.09 1.89 15.19
C ARG A 48 -12.09 1.92 14.05
N LEU A 49 -13.23 1.25 14.20
CA LEU A 49 -14.22 1.12 13.12
C LEU A 49 -15.25 2.23 13.17
N PHE A 50 -15.99 2.36 14.27
CA PHE A 50 -16.95 3.45 14.52
C PHE A 50 -17.13 3.62 16.03
N ASP A 51 -17.01 4.86 16.53
CA ASP A 51 -17.32 5.21 17.91
C ASP A 51 -18.63 6.00 17.98
N VAL A 52 -19.66 5.41 18.57
CA VAL A 52 -21.02 5.95 18.64
C VAL A 52 -21.09 7.32 19.34
N ASN A 53 -20.14 7.65 20.21
CA ASN A 53 -20.15 8.92 20.95
C ASN A 53 -19.48 10.08 20.21
N SER A 54 -18.57 9.78 19.28
CA SER A 54 -17.79 10.79 18.56
C SER A 54 -18.05 10.81 17.04
N ASP A 55 -18.55 9.70 16.51
CA ASP A 55 -18.89 9.53 15.11
C ASP A 55 -20.40 9.67 14.94
N SER A 56 -20.82 10.56 14.03
CA SER A 56 -22.23 10.77 13.75
C SER A 56 -22.44 11.16 12.29
N VAL A 57 -23.65 10.91 11.80
CA VAL A 57 -24.07 11.31 10.46
C VAL A 57 -25.25 12.27 10.62
N ASP A 58 -25.02 13.52 10.25
CA ASP A 58 -26.07 14.54 10.17
C ASP A 58 -26.58 14.58 8.72
N MET A 59 -27.75 13.99 8.50
CA MET A 59 -28.41 13.91 7.20
C MET A 59 -29.08 15.23 6.79
N GLU A 60 -29.36 16.14 7.73
CA GLU A 60 -30.00 17.43 7.43
C GLU A 60 -28.98 18.40 6.82
N ASN A 61 -27.77 18.42 7.37
CA ASN A 61 -26.67 19.24 6.85
C ASN A 61 -25.73 18.47 5.92
N GLY A 62 -25.98 17.18 5.69
CA GLY A 62 -25.20 16.32 4.82
C GLY A 62 -23.72 16.27 5.25
N SER A 63 -23.45 16.02 6.52
CA SER A 63 -22.08 15.89 7.03
C SER A 63 -21.90 14.62 7.87
N MET A 64 -20.73 14.00 7.81
CA MET A 64 -20.34 12.91 8.72
C MET A 64 -19.19 13.39 9.60
N GLN A 65 -19.26 13.12 10.89
CA GLN A 65 -18.13 13.23 11.80
C GLN A 65 -17.54 11.84 11.98
N TRP A 66 -16.23 11.71 11.75
CA TRP A 66 -15.50 10.49 12.03
C TRP A 66 -14.18 10.84 12.70
N LYS A 67 -13.97 10.33 13.92
CA LYS A 67 -12.78 10.51 14.77
C LYS A 67 -12.35 11.97 14.87
N GLY A 68 -13.32 12.85 15.15
CA GLY A 68 -13.09 14.29 15.32
C GLY A 68 -12.81 15.06 14.02
N LYS A 69 -13.03 14.46 12.85
CA LYS A 69 -12.96 15.14 11.54
C LYS A 69 -14.35 15.22 10.90
N THR A 70 -14.72 16.42 10.46
CA THR A 70 -15.98 16.69 9.74
C THR A 70 -15.78 16.54 8.25
N PHE A 71 -16.57 15.65 7.63
CA PHE A 71 -16.62 15.47 6.18
C PHE A 71 -17.97 15.95 5.67
N ASN A 72 -17.96 16.79 4.64
CA ASN A 72 -19.16 17.29 3.99
C ASN A 72 -19.58 16.30 2.88
N LEU A 73 -20.68 15.57 3.10
CA LEU A 73 -21.25 14.59 2.17
C LEU A 73 -21.99 15.27 1.01
N GLY A 74 -22.61 16.44 1.25
CA GLY A 74 -23.44 17.15 0.27
C GLY A 74 -22.69 17.81 -0.89
N ASN A 75 -21.40 18.09 -0.74
CA ASN A 75 -20.58 18.73 -1.78
C ASN A 75 -19.27 17.98 -2.02
N SER A 76 -19.34 16.65 -2.10
CA SER A 76 -18.19 15.79 -2.29
C SER A 76 -17.67 15.89 -3.74
N ARG A 77 -17.05 17.03 -4.08
CA ARG A 77 -16.28 17.24 -5.32
C ARG A 77 -15.33 16.06 -5.57
N ALA A 78 -14.75 15.46 -4.55
CA ALA A 78 -13.91 14.26 -4.69
C ALA A 78 -14.69 13.02 -5.16
N MET A 79 -15.91 12.79 -4.66
CA MET A 79 -16.78 11.69 -5.12
C MET A 79 -17.29 11.98 -6.53
N ARG A 80 -17.74 13.21 -6.80
CA ARG A 80 -18.16 13.66 -8.13
C ARG A 80 -17.03 13.59 -9.14
N MET A 81 -15.81 14.01 -8.82
CA MET A 81 -14.64 13.90 -9.69
C MET A 81 -14.24 12.45 -9.94
N ARG A 82 -14.39 11.56 -8.94
CA ARG A 82 -14.18 10.12 -9.13
C ARG A 82 -15.28 9.52 -10.01
N PHE A 83 -16.53 9.91 -9.83
CA PHE A 83 -17.66 9.52 -10.67
C PHE A 83 -17.52 10.03 -12.11
N GLU A 84 -17.20 11.30 -12.29
CA GLU A 84 -16.93 11.91 -13.60
C GLU A 84 -15.74 11.23 -14.26
N ARG A 85 -14.67 10.90 -13.50
CA ARG A 85 -13.56 10.07 -14.01
C ARG A 85 -13.98 8.65 -14.37
N TYR A 86 -14.90 8.03 -13.63
CA TYR A 86 -15.44 6.71 -13.96
C TYR A 86 -16.30 6.75 -15.24
N LEU A 87 -17.08 7.83 -15.43
CA LEU A 87 -17.91 8.04 -16.61
C LEU A 87 -17.09 8.49 -17.84
N SER A 88 -16.00 9.23 -17.62
CA SER A 88 -15.10 9.71 -18.66
C SER A 88 -13.93 8.74 -18.92
N ALA A 89 -13.84 7.64 -18.18
CA ALA A 89 -12.86 6.61 -18.46
C ALA A 89 -13.10 6.12 -19.90
N PRO A 90 -12.08 6.11 -20.77
CA PRO A 90 -12.24 5.60 -22.11
C PRO A 90 -12.86 4.21 -22.06
N ALA A 91 -13.83 3.93 -22.93
CA ALA A 91 -14.36 2.59 -23.09
C ALA A 91 -13.19 1.61 -23.26
N ALA A 92 -13.23 0.49 -22.53
CA ALA A 92 -12.16 -0.50 -22.41
C ALA A 92 -11.34 -0.62 -23.71
N GLY A 93 -10.24 0.12 -23.79
CA GLY A 93 -9.35 0.08 -24.94
C GLY A 93 -8.68 -1.28 -25.03
N GLY A 94 -7.98 -1.55 -26.13
CA GLY A 94 -7.25 -2.81 -26.30
C GLY A 94 -6.32 -3.16 -25.12
N ASP A 95 -5.78 -2.16 -24.43
CA ASP A 95 -4.90 -2.36 -23.27
C ASP A 95 -5.66 -2.80 -22.01
N MET A 96 -6.92 -2.41 -21.84
CA MET A 96 -7.75 -2.92 -20.74
C MET A 96 -8.06 -4.42 -20.93
N LEU A 97 -8.32 -4.84 -22.17
CA LEU A 97 -8.56 -6.26 -22.48
C LEU A 97 -7.31 -7.11 -22.20
N LYS A 98 -6.12 -6.64 -22.63
CA LYS A 98 -4.85 -7.32 -22.33
C LYS A 98 -4.56 -7.38 -20.83
N TYR A 99 -4.82 -6.30 -20.09
CA TYR A 99 -4.70 -6.27 -18.64
C TYR A 99 -5.64 -7.30 -17.97
N GLN A 100 -6.91 -7.35 -18.38
CA GLN A 100 -7.85 -8.35 -17.88
C GLN A 100 -7.42 -9.78 -18.19
N ASP A 101 -6.85 -10.04 -19.36
CA ASP A 101 -6.36 -11.35 -19.74
C ASP A 101 -5.13 -11.78 -18.92
N LEU A 102 -4.24 -10.83 -18.59
CA LEU A 102 -3.14 -11.08 -17.63
C LEU A 102 -3.67 -11.47 -16.25
N LEU A 103 -4.66 -10.73 -15.71
CA LEU A 103 -5.25 -11.04 -14.42
C LEU A 103 -5.94 -12.42 -14.42
N ARG A 104 -6.69 -12.73 -15.48
CA ARG A 104 -7.30 -14.06 -15.64
C ARG A 104 -6.27 -15.17 -15.72
N ARG A 105 -5.11 -14.91 -16.35
CA ARG A 105 -4.01 -15.89 -16.39
C ARG A 105 -3.44 -16.12 -15.00
N ILE A 106 -3.18 -15.07 -14.23
CA ILE A 106 -2.73 -15.16 -12.83
C ILE A 106 -3.73 -15.97 -12.01
N GLU A 107 -5.01 -15.66 -12.11
CA GLU A 107 -6.08 -16.38 -11.41
C GLU A 107 -6.11 -17.86 -11.80
N ARG A 108 -6.02 -18.20 -13.09
CA ARG A 108 -6.00 -19.59 -13.54
C ARG A 108 -4.78 -20.36 -13.04
N LEU A 109 -3.60 -19.75 -12.97
CA LEU A 109 -2.40 -20.39 -12.43
C LEU A 109 -2.52 -20.70 -10.94
N LEU A 110 -3.22 -19.83 -10.20
CA LEU A 110 -3.39 -19.91 -8.76
C LEU A 110 -4.69 -20.57 -8.32
N ALA A 111 -5.55 -20.97 -9.26
CA ALA A 111 -6.84 -21.58 -8.97
C ALA A 111 -6.65 -22.93 -8.24
N PRO A 112 -7.54 -23.27 -7.30
CA PRO A 112 -7.42 -24.51 -6.53
C PRO A 112 -7.47 -25.76 -7.41
N ASN A 113 -8.12 -25.68 -8.58
CA ASN A 113 -8.25 -26.80 -9.52
C ASN A 113 -7.03 -26.97 -10.42
N SER A 114 -6.17 -25.96 -10.55
CA SER A 114 -4.97 -26.02 -11.41
C SER A 114 -3.69 -26.32 -10.62
N ILE A 115 -3.71 -26.08 -9.31
CA ILE A 115 -2.59 -26.33 -8.41
C ILE A 115 -2.55 -27.80 -7.99
N ASN A 116 -1.36 -28.40 -8.06
CA ASN A 116 -1.02 -29.69 -7.50
C ASN A 116 0.37 -29.65 -6.84
N ALA A 117 0.76 -30.72 -6.16
CA ALA A 117 2.03 -30.78 -5.44
C ALA A 117 3.27 -30.59 -6.34
N SER A 118 3.17 -30.93 -7.63
CA SER A 118 4.28 -30.83 -8.59
C SER A 118 4.43 -29.45 -9.25
N ASN A 119 3.34 -28.69 -9.40
CA ASN A 119 3.34 -27.43 -10.15
C ASN A 119 3.16 -26.19 -9.28
N TYR A 120 2.80 -26.34 -8.00
CA TYR A 120 2.49 -25.23 -7.10
C TYR A 120 3.58 -24.15 -7.09
N LEU A 121 4.86 -24.56 -6.95
CA LEU A 121 5.97 -23.60 -6.87
C LEU A 121 6.18 -22.86 -8.20
N ALA A 122 6.11 -23.59 -9.32
CA ALA A 122 6.29 -23.03 -10.65
C ALA A 122 5.14 -22.06 -11.00
N ASN A 123 3.89 -22.45 -10.76
CA ASN A 123 2.72 -21.62 -10.97
C ASN A 123 2.75 -20.36 -10.10
N GLN A 124 3.17 -20.47 -8.84
CA GLN A 124 3.28 -19.33 -7.94
C GLN A 124 4.35 -18.34 -8.40
N GLN A 125 5.50 -18.82 -8.88
CA GLN A 125 6.55 -17.96 -9.45
C GLN A 125 6.10 -17.30 -10.76
N GLU A 126 5.44 -18.04 -11.65
CA GLU A 126 4.91 -17.48 -12.89
C GLU A 126 3.85 -16.40 -12.60
N ALA A 127 2.90 -16.69 -11.72
CA ALA A 127 1.88 -15.73 -11.30
C ALA A 127 2.50 -14.47 -10.69
N PHE A 128 3.54 -14.63 -9.87
CA PHE A 128 4.29 -13.51 -9.32
C PHE A 128 4.96 -12.65 -10.40
N ASN A 129 5.58 -13.28 -11.41
CA ASN A 129 6.22 -12.56 -12.51
C ASN A 129 5.21 -11.79 -13.37
N LEU A 130 4.01 -12.36 -13.59
CA LEU A 130 2.94 -11.71 -14.35
C LEU A 130 2.40 -10.45 -13.66
N LEU A 131 2.52 -10.32 -12.33
CA LEU A 131 2.14 -9.09 -11.62
C LEU A 131 2.97 -7.88 -12.08
N PHE A 132 4.25 -8.07 -12.39
CA PHE A 132 5.09 -6.97 -12.89
C PHE A 132 4.67 -6.56 -14.30
N GLN A 133 4.28 -7.52 -15.15
CA GLN A 133 3.76 -7.23 -16.48
C GLN A 133 2.40 -6.51 -16.40
N ALA A 134 1.55 -6.89 -15.44
CA ALA A 134 0.26 -6.23 -15.20
C ALA A 134 0.44 -4.80 -14.68
N ALA A 135 1.50 -4.52 -13.91
CA ALA A 135 1.80 -3.19 -13.37
C ALA A 135 2.23 -2.17 -14.44
N GLU A 136 2.61 -2.60 -15.64
CA GLU A 136 2.96 -1.70 -16.76
C GLU A 136 1.72 -0.98 -17.32
N TYR A 137 0.52 -1.52 -17.08
CA TYR A 137 -0.72 -0.91 -17.55
C TYR A 137 -1.14 0.23 -16.62
N GLU A 138 -1.40 1.42 -17.18
CA GLU A 138 -1.84 2.60 -16.41
C GLU A 138 -3.12 2.33 -15.59
N VAL A 139 -4.00 1.47 -16.11
CA VAL A 139 -5.25 1.05 -15.47
C VAL A 139 -5.00 0.32 -14.14
N ASP A 140 -3.87 -0.39 -13.98
CA ASP A 140 -3.51 -1.08 -12.75
C ASP A 140 -3.24 -0.09 -11.61
N GLY A 141 -2.73 1.10 -11.90
CA GLY A 141 -2.43 2.11 -10.89
C GLY A 141 -1.42 1.65 -9.83
N ASN A 142 -0.48 0.77 -10.20
CA ASN A 142 0.53 0.13 -9.33
C ASN A 142 -0.03 -0.82 -8.24
N ASN A 143 -1.26 -1.30 -8.40
CA ASN A 143 -1.84 -2.28 -7.48
C ASN A 143 -1.09 -3.62 -7.55
N CYS A 144 -0.80 -4.13 -8.74
CA CYS A 144 -0.06 -5.38 -8.91
C CYS A 144 1.36 -5.29 -8.36
N LEU A 145 2.03 -4.14 -8.50
CA LEU A 145 3.34 -3.90 -7.90
C LEU A 145 3.29 -3.91 -6.36
N THR A 146 2.23 -3.34 -5.78
CA THR A 146 2.00 -3.35 -4.33
C THR A 146 1.82 -4.78 -3.81
N ILE A 147 1.02 -5.59 -4.52
CA ILE A 147 0.81 -7.01 -4.19
C ILE A 147 2.15 -7.77 -4.29
N ALA A 148 2.91 -7.58 -5.37
CA ALA A 148 4.21 -8.24 -5.53
C ALA A 148 5.18 -7.88 -4.39
N THR A 149 5.23 -6.62 -3.98
CA THR A 149 6.04 -6.17 -2.84
C THR A 149 5.63 -6.87 -1.54
N GLN A 150 4.33 -7.03 -1.29
CA GLN A 150 3.82 -7.73 -0.11
C GLN A 150 4.19 -9.22 -0.14
N VAL A 151 4.03 -9.88 -1.28
CA VAL A 151 4.41 -11.30 -1.45
C VAL A 151 5.89 -11.50 -1.17
N GLN A 152 6.75 -10.63 -1.73
CA GLN A 152 8.19 -10.68 -1.48
C GLN A 152 8.52 -10.51 0.01
N LYS A 153 7.88 -9.56 0.70
CA LYS A 153 8.03 -9.38 2.14
C LYS A 153 7.67 -10.65 2.91
N VAL A 154 6.57 -11.30 2.57
CA VAL A 154 6.14 -12.56 3.22
C VAL A 154 7.15 -13.67 2.98
N TRP A 155 7.71 -13.79 1.77
CA TRP A 155 8.75 -14.77 1.49
C TRP A 155 10.04 -14.52 2.29
N ASN A 156 10.47 -13.26 2.37
CA ASN A 156 11.64 -12.89 3.16
C ASN A 156 11.42 -13.21 4.65
N MET A 157 10.27 -12.81 5.21
CA MET A 157 9.93 -13.15 6.60
C MET A 157 9.93 -14.66 6.83
N ARG A 158 9.35 -15.46 5.93
CA ARG A 158 9.37 -16.93 6.04
C ARG A 158 10.80 -17.51 5.99
N ALA A 159 11.68 -16.93 5.19
CA ALA A 159 13.08 -17.34 5.14
C ALA A 159 13.81 -17.00 6.45
N GLU A 160 13.60 -15.80 6.97
CA GLU A 160 14.13 -15.34 8.26
C GLU A 160 13.65 -16.21 9.42
N PHE A 161 12.36 -16.54 9.50
CA PHE A 161 11.81 -17.44 10.52
C PHE A 161 12.49 -18.81 10.51
N ARG A 162 12.67 -19.42 9.33
CA ARG A 162 13.39 -20.70 9.22
C ARG A 162 14.84 -20.58 9.68
N GLN A 163 15.51 -19.48 9.35
CA GLN A 163 16.89 -19.25 9.77
C GLN A 163 17.00 -19.09 11.30
N LEU A 164 16.06 -18.37 11.92
CA LEU A 164 15.99 -18.20 13.37
C LEU A 164 15.77 -19.53 14.09
N GLU A 165 14.88 -20.38 13.57
CA GLU A 165 14.66 -21.73 14.12
C GLU A 165 15.92 -22.59 14.06
N VAL A 166 16.62 -22.62 12.92
CA VAL A 166 17.89 -23.34 12.77
C VAL A 166 18.92 -22.82 13.75
N THR A 167 19.06 -21.50 13.86
CA THR A 167 20.02 -20.85 14.77
C THR A 167 19.70 -21.17 16.23
N LYS A 168 18.43 -21.13 16.63
CA LYS A 168 17.98 -21.50 17.98
C LYS A 168 18.35 -22.95 18.29
N ASN A 169 18.05 -23.88 17.38
CA ASN A 169 18.37 -25.29 17.56
C ASN A 169 19.89 -25.53 17.71
N GLN A 170 20.70 -24.80 16.95
CA GLN A 170 22.16 -24.85 17.08
C GLN A 170 22.64 -24.32 18.45
N LEU A 171 22.10 -23.20 18.92
CA LEU A 171 22.42 -22.65 20.24
C LEU A 171 22.03 -23.61 21.37
N GLU A 172 20.86 -24.24 21.28
CA GLU A 172 20.44 -25.26 22.24
C GLU A 172 21.34 -26.49 22.25
N ALA A 173 21.80 -26.94 21.07
CA ALA A 173 22.75 -28.05 20.95
C ALA A 173 24.11 -27.70 21.59
N ILE A 174 24.63 -26.50 21.33
CA ILE A 174 25.86 -26.00 21.95
C ILE A 174 25.72 -25.92 23.46
N ARG A 175 24.60 -25.39 23.95
CA ARG A 175 24.31 -25.31 25.39
C ARG A 175 24.34 -26.69 26.05
N LYS A 176 23.65 -27.68 25.49
CA LYS A 176 23.65 -29.06 26.01
C LYS A 176 25.04 -29.68 26.01
N ALA A 177 25.83 -29.44 24.96
CA ALA A 177 27.20 -29.93 24.88
C ALA A 177 28.09 -29.30 25.98
N GLN A 178 27.95 -27.99 26.23
CA GLN A 178 28.67 -27.29 27.29
C GLN A 178 28.26 -27.80 28.68
N GLU A 179 26.96 -27.96 28.94
CA GLU A 179 26.45 -28.55 30.18
C GLU A 179 27.04 -29.96 30.40
N GLY A 180 27.06 -30.80 29.37
CA GLY A 180 27.67 -32.12 29.44
C GLY A 180 29.18 -32.09 29.74
N VAL A 181 29.94 -31.16 29.16
CA VAL A 181 31.38 -31.00 29.46
C VAL A 181 31.60 -30.58 30.92
N VAL A 182 30.75 -29.71 31.46
CA VAL A 182 30.82 -29.27 32.86
C VAL A 182 30.53 -30.43 33.80
N VAL A 183 29.45 -31.20 33.56
CA VAL A 183 29.08 -32.37 34.37
C VAL A 183 30.21 -33.41 34.39
N ASN A 184 30.72 -33.80 33.21
CA ASN A 184 31.83 -34.76 33.11
C ASN A 184 33.12 -34.28 33.82
N ARG A 185 33.34 -32.97 33.91
CA ARG A 185 34.45 -32.40 34.67
C ARG A 185 34.19 -32.42 36.18
N ALA A 186 32.96 -32.15 36.62
CA ALA A 186 32.56 -32.20 38.02
C ALA A 186 32.70 -33.64 38.59
N ASP A 187 32.21 -34.65 37.89
CA ASP A 187 32.30 -36.06 38.31
C ASP A 187 33.76 -36.52 38.50
N LYS A 188 34.68 -36.04 37.64
CA LYS A 188 36.12 -36.34 37.77
C LYS A 188 36.78 -35.71 38.99
N ILE A 189 36.20 -34.63 39.53
CA ILE A 189 36.72 -33.93 40.71
C ILE A 189 36.16 -34.59 41.97
N GLU A 190 34.89 -34.97 41.97
CA GLU A 190 34.24 -35.66 43.09
C GLU A 190 34.76 -37.10 43.28
N GLY A 191 35.01 -37.85 42.19
CA GLY A 191 35.56 -39.20 42.26
C GLY A 191 37.04 -39.31 42.65
N ARG A 192 37.69 -38.19 43.00
CA ARG A 192 39.09 -38.13 43.45
C ARG A 192 39.27 -37.76 44.92
N GLN A 193 38.17 -37.60 45.67
CA GLN A 193 38.17 -37.47 47.13
C GLN A 193 37.93 -38.83 47.79
#